data_AF-A0A3D3SU81-F1
#
_entry.id   AF-A0A3D3SU81-F1
#
_cell.length_a   1.000
_cell.length_b   1.000
_cell.length_c   1.000
_cell.angle_alpha   90.00
_cell.angle_beta   90.00
_cell.angle_gamma   90.00
#
_symmetry.space_group_name_H-M   'P 1'
#
loop_
_entity.id
_entity.type
_entity.pdbx_description
1 polymer ?
#
loop_
_entity_poly.entity_id
_entity_poly.type
_entity_poly.pdbx_seq_one_letter_code
_entity_poly.pdbx_strand_id
1 'polypeptide(L)'
;DEDGQFASRCNMAMVQFEPVLATADQEKTIDRAVWHRGQTDEQQLKKLIEDHHRWTGSSRARDLLDQWPAARARFVKVFPSEYRRALGEIHARTMAASEASSQAAKSADLV
;
A
#
# COMPACT_ATOMS: atom_id res chain seq x y z
N ASP A 1 0.75 -16.27 -3.14
CA ASP A 1 -0.33 -17.21 -3.38
C ASP A 1 -0.04 -17.93 -4.68
N GLU A 2 0.69 -19.05 -4.56
CA GLU A 2 1.13 -19.83 -5.73
C GLU A 2 -0.03 -20.63 -6.35
N ASP A 3 -0.98 -21.03 -5.52
CA ASP A 3 -2.12 -21.88 -5.87
C ASP A 3 -3.46 -21.14 -5.88
N GLY A 4 -3.48 -19.84 -5.56
CA GLY A 4 -4.71 -19.03 -5.53
C GLY A 4 -5.63 -19.35 -4.35
N GLN A 5 -5.15 -20.11 -3.37
CA GLN A 5 -5.96 -20.63 -2.26
C GLN A 5 -5.75 -19.87 -0.96
N PHE A 6 -5.02 -18.76 -0.96
CA PHE A 6 -4.77 -18.03 0.28
C PHE A 6 -6.08 -17.59 0.96
N ALA A 7 -7.11 -17.25 0.17
CA ALA A 7 -8.40 -16.82 0.70
C ALA A 7 -9.15 -17.90 1.50
N SER A 8 -9.03 -19.16 1.12
CA SER A 8 -9.68 -20.26 1.87
C SER A 8 -8.94 -20.58 3.18
N ARG A 9 -7.67 -20.18 3.29
CA ARG A 9 -6.80 -20.42 4.45
C ARG A 9 -6.78 -19.24 5.42
N CYS A 10 -7.37 -18.11 5.06
CA CYS A 10 -7.33 -16.88 5.85
C CYS A 10 -8.65 -16.62 6.57
N ASN A 11 -8.57 -16.07 7.79
CA ASN A 11 -9.74 -15.54 8.47
C ASN A 11 -10.12 -14.16 7.89
N MET A 12 -11.22 -14.12 7.15
CA MET A 12 -11.71 -12.92 6.45
C MET A 12 -12.52 -11.94 7.31
N ALA A 13 -12.67 -12.19 8.62
CA ALA A 13 -13.57 -11.39 9.46
C ALA A 13 -13.20 -9.90 9.55
N MET A 14 -11.90 -9.56 9.45
CA MET A 14 -11.40 -8.19 9.69
C MET A 14 -10.39 -7.71 8.66
N VAL A 15 -10.21 -8.45 7.56
CA VAL A 15 -9.21 -8.15 6.54
C VAL A 15 -9.80 -8.24 5.16
N GLN A 16 -9.25 -7.47 4.24
CA GLN A 16 -9.49 -7.59 2.82
C GLN A 16 -8.19 -7.81 2.07
N PHE A 17 -8.30 -8.29 0.84
CA PHE A 17 -7.16 -8.54 -0.02
C PHE A 17 -7.07 -7.52 -1.13
N GLU A 18 -5.84 -7.16 -1.44
CA GLU A 18 -5.49 -6.35 -2.59
C GLU A 18 -4.33 -6.99 -3.34
N PRO A 19 -4.25 -6.80 -4.67
CA PRO A 19 -3.02 -7.13 -5.38
C PRO A 19 -1.90 -6.15 -5.02
N VAL A 20 -0.66 -6.61 -5.10
CA VAL A 20 0.48 -5.69 -5.09
C VAL A 20 0.65 -5.15 -6.51
N LEU A 21 0.26 -3.89 -6.74
CA LEU A 21 0.35 -3.22 -8.04
C LEU A 21 1.80 -2.85 -8.39
N ALA A 22 2.05 -2.56 -9.67
CA ALA A 22 3.33 -1.95 -10.05
C ALA A 22 3.35 -0.52 -9.51
N THR A 23 4.53 -0.02 -9.19
CA THR A 23 4.75 1.32 -8.62
C THR A 23 4.05 2.39 -9.45
N ALA A 24 4.22 2.35 -10.77
CA ALA A 24 3.61 3.30 -11.70
C ALA A 24 2.07 3.22 -11.75
N ASP A 25 1.49 2.06 -11.46
CA ASP A 25 0.04 1.88 -11.45
C ASP A 25 -0.55 2.33 -10.11
N GLN A 26 0.12 1.97 -9.00
CA GLN A 26 -0.27 2.41 -7.66
C GLN A 26 -0.22 3.93 -7.52
N GLU A 27 0.83 4.56 -8.06
CA GLU A 27 0.99 6.02 -8.13
C GLU A 27 -0.19 6.75 -8.77
N LYS A 28 -0.84 6.11 -9.75
CA LYS A 28 -1.96 6.70 -10.50
C LYS A 28 -3.33 6.41 -9.90
N THR A 29 -3.46 5.30 -9.18
CA THR A 29 -4.76 4.73 -8.82
C THR A 29 -5.06 4.78 -7.33
N ILE A 30 -4.03 4.86 -6.48
CA ILE A 30 -4.19 4.79 -5.02
C ILE A 30 -3.68 6.09 -4.39
N ASP A 31 -4.54 6.72 -3.60
CA ASP A 31 -4.18 7.93 -2.85
C ASP A 31 -2.96 7.70 -1.96
N ARG A 32 -1.98 8.61 -2.02
CA ARG A 32 -0.76 8.57 -1.23
C ARG A 32 -1.02 8.60 0.28
N ALA A 33 -2.17 9.11 0.71
CA ALA A 33 -2.59 9.14 2.11
C ALA A 33 -2.81 7.75 2.71
N VAL A 34 -3.12 6.74 1.89
CA VAL A 34 -3.28 5.35 2.36
C VAL A 34 -2.02 4.50 2.18
N TRP A 35 -0.91 5.10 1.74
CA TRP A 35 0.36 4.39 1.56
C TRP A 35 1.09 4.20 2.89
N HIS A 36 1.59 3.00 3.13
CA HIS A 36 2.42 2.76 4.29
C HIS A 36 3.79 3.43 4.11
N ARG A 37 4.23 4.22 5.10
CA ARG A 37 5.53 4.93 5.10
C ARG A 37 5.77 5.83 3.88
N GLY A 38 4.71 6.25 3.19
CA GLY A 38 4.80 7.09 1.99
C GLY A 38 5.45 6.41 0.78
N GLN A 39 5.53 5.08 0.76
CA GLN A 39 6.11 4.27 -0.32
C GLN A 39 5.03 3.39 -0.96
N THR A 40 5.22 3.00 -2.22
CA THR A 40 4.33 2.01 -2.86
C THR A 40 4.49 0.64 -2.20
N ASP A 41 3.48 -0.21 -2.35
CA ASP A 41 3.49 -1.56 -1.79
C ASP A 41 4.59 -2.40 -2.44
N GLU A 42 4.80 -2.24 -3.76
CA GLU A 42 5.89 -2.90 -4.49
C GLU A 42 7.27 -2.51 -3.97
N GLN A 43 7.55 -1.21 -3.79
CA GLN A 43 8.84 -0.73 -3.30
C GLN A 43 9.17 -1.30 -1.92
N GLN A 44 8.19 -1.29 -1.02
CA GLN A 44 8.36 -1.81 0.34
C GLN A 44 8.59 -3.32 0.34
N LEU A 45 7.73 -4.06 -0.37
CA LEU A 45 7.82 -5.51 -0.41
C LEU A 45 9.15 -5.96 -1.03
N LYS A 46 9.54 -5.36 -2.16
CA LYS A 46 10.79 -5.69 -2.83
C LYS A 46 12.00 -5.45 -1.93
N LYS A 47 12.04 -4.30 -1.24
CA LYS A 47 13.12 -3.98 -0.30
C LYS A 47 13.21 -4.96 0.86
N LEU A 48 12.07 -5.39 1.41
CA LEU A 48 12.03 -6.39 2.48
C LEU A 48 12.57 -7.75 2.01
N ILE A 49 12.25 -8.16 0.78
CA ILE A 49 12.76 -9.41 0.19
C ILE A 49 14.26 -9.31 -0.10
N GLU A 50 14.73 -8.17 -0.62
CA GLU A 50 16.15 -7.88 -0.83
C GLU A 50 16.94 -7.96 0.48
N ASP A 51 16.44 -7.32 1.54
CA ASP A 51 17.06 -7.40 2.87
C ASP A 51 17.04 -8.83 3.39
N HIS A 52 15.92 -9.54 3.26
CA HIS A 52 15.84 -10.94 3.67
C HIS A 52 16.87 -11.80 2.93
N HIS A 53 17.03 -11.66 1.62
CA HIS A 53 18.08 -12.35 0.86
C HIS A 53 19.48 -11.98 1.37
N ARG A 54 19.76 -10.69 1.56
CA ARG A 54 21.06 -10.21 2.06
C ARG A 54 21.42 -10.80 3.42
N TRP A 55 20.45 -10.90 4.33
CA TRP A 55 20.69 -11.35 5.70
C TRP A 55 20.65 -12.87 5.89
N THR A 56 20.01 -13.61 4.99
CA THR A 56 19.78 -15.06 5.16
C THR A 56 20.39 -15.92 4.06
N GLY A 57 20.76 -15.35 2.92
CA GLY A 57 21.17 -16.10 1.73
C GLY A 57 20.05 -16.92 1.08
N SER A 58 18.78 -16.59 1.36
CA SER A 58 17.61 -17.33 0.87
C SER A 58 17.57 -17.43 -0.67
N SER A 59 17.79 -18.64 -1.20
CA SER A 59 17.65 -18.92 -2.65
C SER A 59 16.26 -18.60 -3.15
N ARG A 60 15.22 -18.89 -2.35
CA ARG A 60 13.84 -18.54 -2.68
C ARG A 60 13.65 -17.03 -2.85
N ALA A 61 14.27 -16.22 -2.00
CA ALA A 61 14.19 -14.77 -2.12
C ALA A 61 14.89 -14.27 -3.39
N ARG A 62 16.03 -14.86 -3.74
CA ARG A 62 16.72 -14.60 -5.01
C ARG A 62 15.82 -14.92 -6.21
N ASP A 63 15.22 -16.11 -6.25
CA ASP A 63 14.33 -16.53 -7.35
C ASP A 63 13.15 -15.56 -7.53
N LEU A 64 12.56 -15.10 -6.42
CA LEU A 64 11.48 -14.12 -6.45
C LEU A 64 11.94 -12.77 -7.02
N LEU A 65 13.16 -12.32 -6.69
CA LEU A 65 13.73 -11.06 -7.19
C LEU A 65 14.12 -11.15 -8.66
N ASP A 66 14.67 -12.29 -9.10
CA ASP A 66 15.07 -12.53 -10.49
C ASP A 66 13.86 -12.52 -11.43
N GLN A 67 12.69 -12.95 -10.95
CA GLN A 67 11.43 -12.98 -11.71
C GLN A 67 10.38 -12.01 -11.15
N TRP A 68 10.82 -10.83 -10.71
CA TRP A 68 10.00 -9.93 -9.90
C TRP A 68 8.60 -9.61 -10.47
N PRO A 69 8.41 -9.25 -11.76
CA PRO A 69 7.07 -8.93 -12.26
C PRO A 69 6.06 -10.08 -12.10
N ALA A 70 6.49 -11.32 -12.35
CA ALA A 70 5.66 -12.51 -12.21
C ALA A 70 5.49 -12.91 -10.73
N ALA A 71 6.54 -12.76 -9.92
CA ALA A 71 6.48 -12.99 -8.48
C ALA A 71 5.49 -12.02 -7.79
N ARG A 72 5.60 -10.72 -8.08
CA ARG A 72 4.72 -9.66 -7.55
C ARG A 72 3.24 -9.98 -7.77
N ALA A 73 2.87 -10.41 -8.98
CA ALA A 73 1.50 -10.73 -9.32
C ALA A 73 0.87 -11.85 -8.47
N ARG A 74 1.70 -12.68 -7.83
CA ARG A 74 1.26 -13.74 -6.91
C ARG A 74 1.20 -13.27 -5.45
N PHE A 75 1.67 -12.08 -5.10
CA PHE A 75 1.56 -11.58 -3.73
C PHE A 75 0.15 -11.04 -3.47
N VAL A 76 -0.36 -11.38 -2.29
CA VAL A 76 -1.65 -10.89 -1.78
C VAL A 76 -1.34 -9.95 -0.63
N LYS A 77 -1.72 -8.68 -0.79
CA LYS A 77 -1.66 -7.69 0.27
C LYS A 77 -2.87 -7.88 1.17
N VAL A 78 -2.62 -8.18 2.44
CA VAL A 78 -3.65 -8.28 3.46
C VAL A 78 -3.80 -6.93 4.15
N PHE A 79 -4.99 -6.36 4.11
CA PHE A 79 -5.24 -5.02 4.63
C PHE A 79 -6.38 -5.03 5.66
N PRO A 80 -6.12 -4.70 6.93
CA PRO A 80 -7.16 -4.66 7.96
C PRO A 80 -8.23 -3.61 7.65
N SER A 81 -9.49 -4.00 7.73
CA SER A 81 -10.63 -3.15 7.37
C SER A 81 -10.73 -1.90 8.27
N GLU A 82 -10.56 -2.08 9.59
CA GLU A 82 -10.58 -0.95 10.53
C GLU A 82 -9.41 0.00 10.33
N TYR A 83 -8.24 -0.52 9.96
CA TYR A 83 -7.10 0.34 9.65
C TYR A 83 -7.35 1.19 8.40
N ARG A 84 -8.00 0.63 7.38
CA ARG A 84 -8.44 1.39 6.19
C ARG A 84 -9.37 2.53 6.57
N ARG A 85 -10.38 2.22 7.38
CA ARG A 85 -11.36 3.22 7.84
C ARG A 85 -10.66 4.36 8.58
N ALA A 86 -9.79 4.02 9.52
CA ALA A 86 -9.04 5.03 10.29
C ALA A 86 -8.17 5.93 9.40
N LEU A 87 -7.48 5.36 8.40
CA LEU A 87 -6.71 6.15 7.43
C LEU A 87 -7.61 7.11 6.62
N GLY A 88 -8.77 6.63 6.18
CA GLY A 88 -9.76 7.46 5.48
C GLY A 88 -10.27 8.63 6.33
N GLU A 89 -10.56 8.38 7.62
CA GLU A 89 -11.03 9.42 8.55
C GLU A 89 -9.96 10.47 8.83
N ILE A 90 -8.70 10.06 9.00
CA ILE A 90 -7.56 10.97 9.18
C ILE A 90 -7.37 11.83 7.93
N HIS A 91 -7.44 11.22 6.74
CA HIS A 91 -7.30 11.94 5.48
C HIS A 91 -8.43 12.95 5.28
N ALA A 92 -9.69 12.55 5.47
CA ALA A 92 -10.85 13.44 5.36
C ALA A 92 -10.75 14.63 6.32
N ARG A 93 -10.30 14.41 7.57
CA ARG A 93 -10.09 15.49 8.54
C ARG A 93 -9.00 16.46 8.09
N THR A 94 -7.92 15.94 7.50
CA THR A 94 -6.80 16.75 7.00
C THR A 94 -7.22 17.60 5.80
N MET A 95 -8.01 17.02 4.89
CA MET A 95 -8.57 17.72 3.73
C MET A 95 -9.56 18.81 4.14
N ALA A 96 -10.48 18.54 5.08
CA ALA A 96 -11.40 19.55 5.58
C ALA A 96 -10.66 20.74 6.24
N ALA A 97 -9.57 20.48 6.96
CA ALA A 97 -8.74 21.53 7.56
C ALA A 97 -7.97 22.36 6.52
N SER A 98 -7.48 21.74 5.44
CA SER A 98 -6.77 22.45 4.37
C SER A 98 -7.74 23.29 3.52
N GLU A 99 -8.95 22.78 3.26
CA GLU A 99 -10.02 23.53 2.58
C GLU A 99 -10.43 24.77 3.35
N ALA A 100 -10.72 24.63 4.65
CA ALA A 100 -11.07 25.77 5.52
C ALA A 100 -9.95 26.84 5.55
N SER A 101 -8.68 26.42 5.60
CA SER A 101 -7.53 27.33 5.56
C SER A 101 -7.40 28.05 4.21
N SER A 102 -7.65 27.34 3.11
CA SER A 102 -7.61 27.92 1.76
C SER A 102 -8.76 28.91 1.49
N GLN A 103 -9.92 28.69 2.10
CA GLN A 103 -11.08 29.58 2.01
C GLN A 103 -10.85 30.86 2.80
N ALA A 104 -10.31 30.76 4.02
CA ALA A 104 -9.93 31.90 4.84
C ALA A 104 -8.87 32.79 4.17
N ALA A 105 -7.88 32.20 3.50
CA ALA A 105 -6.85 32.93 2.77
C ALA A 105 -7.42 33.70 1.56
N LYS A 106 -8.34 33.09 0.78
CA LYS A 106 -8.99 33.75 -0.35
C LYS A 106 -9.89 34.92 0.06
N SER A 107 -10.56 34.82 1.21
CA SER A 107 -11.38 35.92 1.73
C SER A 107 -10.55 37.10 2.26
N ALA A 108 -9.31 36.88 2.68
CA ALA A 108 -8.42 37.94 3.14
C ALA A 108 -7.73 38.70 1.99
N ASP A 109 -7.58 38.09 0.82
CA ASP A 109 -6.95 38.69 -0.37
C ASP A 109 -7.95 39.54 -1.21
N LEU A 110 -9.25 39.45 -0.92
CA LEU A 110 -10.33 40.17 -1.63
C LEU A 110 -10.78 41.47 -0.93
N VAL A 111 -10.08 41.91 0.12
CA VAL A 111 -10.33 43.15 0.89
C VAL A 111 -9.10 44.04 0.82
#